data_AF-A0A1N7AXM2-F1
#
_entry.id   AF-A0A1N7AXM2-F1
#
_cell.length_a   1.000
_cell.length_b   1.000
_cell.length_c   1.000
_cell.angle_alpha   90.00
_cell.angle_beta   90.00
_cell.angle_gamma   90.00
#
_symmetry.space_group_name_H-M   'P 1'
#
loop_
_entity.id
_entity.type
_entity.pdbx_description
1 polymer ?
#
loop_
_entity_poly.entity_id
_entity_poly.type
_entity_poly.pdbx_seq_one_letter_code
_entity_poly.pdbx_strand_id
1 'polypeptide(L)' 'MKNKMTDLRDHLFATLEALQDESKPMDIDRAKAIAEVGKVLVDSAKVEVMYLKVMDGDGKSTGFIESQKTLPLVNGR' A
#
# COMPACT_ATOMS: atom_id res chain seq x y z
N MET A 1 -10.12 3.94 -10.19
CA MET A 1 -9.27 2.76 -9.99
C MET A 1 -8.72 2.81 -8.58
N LYS A 2 -8.64 1.67 -7.89
CA LYS A 2 -8.03 1.54 -6.57
C LYS A 2 -6.51 1.46 -6.72
N ASN A 3 -5.78 2.43 -6.19
CA ASN A 3 -4.34 2.58 -6.45
C ASN A 3 -3.56 3.12 -5.24
N LYS A 4 -4.09 2.96 -4.03
CA LYS A 4 -3.44 3.37 -2.78
C LYS A 4 -2.83 2.18 -2.05
N MET A 5 -1.90 2.47 -1.16
CA MET A 5 -1.29 1.43 -0.32
C MET A 5 -2.33 0.74 0.57
N THR A 6 -3.38 1.43 0.99
CA THR A 6 -4.54 0.84 1.70
C THR A 6 -5.26 -0.18 0.82
N ASP A 7 -5.60 0.18 -0.42
CA ASP A 7 -6.22 -0.73 -1.38
C ASP A 7 -5.39 -1.99 -1.61
N LEU A 8 -4.06 -1.85 -1.72
CA LEU A 8 -3.16 -3.00 -1.86
C LEU A 8 -3.25 -3.94 -0.65
N ARG A 9 -3.26 -3.40 0.57
CA ARG A 9 -3.40 -4.21 1.78
C ARG A 9 -4.73 -4.95 1.81
N ASP A 10 -5.82 -4.28 1.46
CA ASP A 10 -7.15 -4.89 1.40
C ASP A 10 -7.17 -6.07 0.42
N HIS A 11 -6.56 -5.91 -0.76
CA HIS A 11 -6.47 -6.99 -1.75
C HIS A 11 -5.61 -8.17 -1.27
N LEU A 12 -4.52 -7.91 -0.54
CA LEU A 12 -3.69 -8.97 0.04
C LEU A 12 -4.41 -9.71 1.18
N PHE A 13 -5.20 -9.01 2.00
CA PHE A 13 -6.03 -9.66 3.02
C PHE A 13 -7.15 -10.50 2.39
N ALA A 14 -7.85 -9.99 1.37
CA ALA A 14 -8.84 -10.77 0.65
C ALA A 14 -8.23 -12.04 0.00
N THR A 15 -6.97 -11.97 -0.44
CA THR A 15 -6.22 -13.14 -0.94
C THR A 15 -5.92 -14.13 0.18
N LEU A 16 -5.53 -13.65 1.36
CA LEU A 16 -5.31 -14.50 2.54
C LEU A 16 -6.59 -15.22 2.96
N GLU A 17 -7.72 -14.51 3.02
CA GLU A 17 -9.02 -15.08 3.35
C GLU A 17 -9.43 -16.16 2.33
N ALA A 18 -9.25 -15.90 1.03
CA ALA A 18 -9.57 -16.86 -0.02
C ALA A 18 -8.65 -18.10 -0.03
N LEU A 19 -7.42 -17.98 0.48
CA LEU A 19 -6.54 -19.13 0.70
C LEU A 19 -6.97 -19.99 1.89
N GLN A 20 -7.69 -19.42 2.85
CA GLN A 20 -8.20 -20.11 4.04
C GLN A 20 -9.59 -20.75 3.81
N ASP A 21 -10.28 -20.40 2.73
CA ASP A 21 -11.59 -20.97 2.39
C ASP A 21 -11.45 -22.40 1.84
N GLU A 22 -11.67 -23.39 2.70
CA GLU A 22 -11.64 -24.81 2.32
C GLU A 22 -12.82 -25.22 1.41
N SER A 23 -13.93 -24.48 1.45
CA SER A 23 -15.12 -24.76 0.63
C SER A 23 -14.96 -24.29 -0.82
N LYS A 24 -14.15 -23.25 -1.03
CA LYS A 24 -13.84 -22.68 -2.33
C LYS A 24 -12.40 -22.14 -2.36
N PRO A 25 -11.41 -23.04 -2.34
CA PRO A 25 -10.02 -22.64 -2.21
C PRO A 25 -9.54 -21.87 -3.43
N MET A 26 -8.82 -20.77 -3.19
CA MET A 26 -8.12 -20.05 -4.24
C MET A 26 -7.02 -20.91 -4.86
N ASP A 27 -6.87 -20.79 -6.18
CA ASP A 27 -5.72 -21.36 -6.89
C ASP A 27 -4.38 -20.78 -6.37
N ILE A 28 -3.43 -21.66 -6.04
CA ILE A 28 -2.17 -21.27 -5.40
C ILE A 28 -1.30 -20.44 -6.32
N ASP A 29 -1.28 -20.71 -7.63
CA ASP A 29 -0.46 -19.95 -8.57
C ASP A 29 -1.03 -18.55 -8.79
N ARG A 30 -2.36 -18.41 -8.79
CA ARG A 30 -3.03 -17.11 -8.73
C ARG A 30 -2.65 -16.34 -7.47
N ALA A 31 -2.64 -16.99 -6.31
CA ALA A 31 -2.27 -16.33 -5.05
C ALA A 31 -0.80 -15.86 -5.06
N LYS A 32 0.12 -16.68 -5.60
CA LYS A 32 1.52 -16.28 -5.80
C LYS A 32 1.65 -15.06 -6.71
N ALA A 33 0.94 -15.06 -7.85
CA ALA A 33 0.97 -13.93 -8.79
C ALA A 33 0.48 -12.62 -8.13
N ILE A 34 -0.58 -12.68 -7.31
CA ILE A 34 -1.04 -11.52 -6.53
C ILE A 34 0.03 -11.05 -5.56
N ALA A 35 0.65 -11.98 -4.82
CA ALA A 35 1.70 -11.65 -3.87
C ALA A 35 2.94 -11.05 -4.54
N GLU A 36 3.30 -11.52 -5.74
CA GLU A 36 4.42 -10.99 -6.54
C GLU A 36 4.16 -9.56 -7.01
N VAL A 37 2.98 -9.28 -7.59
CA VAL A 37 2.60 -7.91 -7.96
C VAL A 37 2.55 -7.00 -6.74
N GLY A 38 2.04 -7.50 -5.61
CA GLY A 38 2.05 -6.76 -4.35
C GLY A 38 3.45 -6.41 -3.86
N LYS A 39 4.43 -7.31 -3.99
CA LYS A 39 5.84 -7.04 -3.66
C LYS A 39 6.41 -5.91 -4.52
N VAL A 40 6.16 -5.93 -5.83
CA VAL A 40 6.61 -4.86 -6.76
C VAL A 40 6.07 -3.50 -6.34
N LEU A 41 4.80 -3.43 -5.94
CA LEU A 41 4.19 -2.19 -5.45
C LEU A 41 4.78 -1.73 -4.11
N VAL A 42 5.04 -2.64 -3.18
CA VAL A 42 5.73 -2.35 -1.93
C VAL A 42 7.14 -1.80 -2.18
N ASP A 43 7.88 -2.38 -3.14
CA ASP A 43 9.21 -1.91 -3.49
C ASP A 43 9.18 -0.51 -4.12
N SER A 44 8.18 -0.22 -4.96
CA SER A 44 7.92 1.14 -5.44
C SER A 44 7.65 2.12 -4.28
N ALA A 45 6.87 1.72 -3.28
CA ALA A 45 6.63 2.53 -2.07
C ALA A 45 7.93 2.80 -1.30
N LYS A 46 8.82 1.82 -1.17
CA LYS A 46 10.12 2.01 -0.51
C LYS A 46 10.96 3.04 -1.26
N VAL A 47 11.01 2.98 -2.59
CA VAL A 47 11.72 3.96 -3.42
C VAL A 47 11.14 5.37 -3.22
N GLU A 48 9.82 5.49 -3.17
CA GLU A 48 9.17 6.78 -2.88
C GLU A 48 9.56 7.34 -1.50
N VAL A 49 9.57 6.50 -0.46
CA VAL A 49 10.04 6.91 0.88
C VAL A 49 11.50 7.35 0.84
N MET A 50 12.37 6.65 0.10
CA MET A 50 13.77 7.05 -0.07
C MET A 50 13.87 8.40 -0.77
N TYR A 51 13.11 8.61 -1.84
CA TYR A 51 13.05 9.89 -2.55
C TYR A 51 12.64 11.04 -1.61
N LEU A 52 11.58 10.86 -0.82
CA LEU A 52 11.12 11.87 0.14
C LEU A 52 12.17 12.17 1.20
N LYS A 53 12.89 11.16 1.69
CA LYS A 53 13.99 11.33 2.64
C LYS A 53 15.16 12.13 2.06
N VAL A 54 15.56 11.87 0.81
CA VAL A 54 16.65 12.60 0.14
C VAL A 54 16.25 14.06 -0.13
N MET A 55 14.97 14.34 -0.28
CA MET A 55 14.43 15.69 -0.48
C MET A 55 14.07 16.39 0.85
N ASP A 56 14.51 15.90 2.01
CA ASP A 56 14.16 16.44 3.34
C ASP A 56 12.64 16.65 3.58
N GLY A 57 11.81 15.84 2.91
CA GLY A 57 10.35 15.94 2.99
C GLY A 57 9.71 16.98 2.07
N ASP A 58 10.48 17.77 1.31
CA ASP A 58 9.98 18.75 0.34
C ASP A 58 9.69 18.12 -1.04
N GLY A 59 10.04 16.85 -1.23
CA GLY A 59 9.71 16.09 -2.43
C GLY A 59 8.20 15.86 -2.57
N LYS A 60 7.68 15.96 -3.80
CA LYS A 60 6.29 15.58 -4.09
C LYS A 60 6.12 14.06 -4.02
N SER A 61 5.23 13.59 -3.14
CA SER A 61 4.76 12.21 -3.13
C SER A 61 3.84 11.94 -4.33
N THR A 62 3.81 10.69 -4.79
CA THR A 62 2.85 10.20 -5.78
C THR A 62 1.42 10.10 -5.20
N GLY A 63 1.30 10.18 -3.87
CA GLY A 63 0.09 9.90 -3.13
C GLY A 63 -0.24 8.41 -3.05
N PHE A 64 0.71 7.53 -3.36
CA PHE A 64 0.56 6.08 -3.17
C PHE A 64 0.53 5.71 -1.67
N ILE A 65 1.43 6.33 -0.88
CA ILE A 65 1.42 6.25 0.58
C ILE A 65 0.60 7.40 1.12
N GLU A 66 -0.52 7.08 1.77
CA GLU A 66 -1.42 8.07 2.35
C GLU A 66 -0.86 8.56 3.68
N SER A 67 -0.07 9.64 3.64
CA SER A 67 0.38 10.37 4.83
C SER A 67 -0.01 11.83 4.71
N GLN A 68 -1.23 12.18 5.11
CA GLN A 68 -1.56 13.59 5.32
C GLN A 68 -0.94 14.04 6.63
N LYS A 69 -0.07 15.05 6.56
CA LYS A 69 0.44 15.73 7.75
C LYS A 69 -0.75 16.43 8.41
N THR A 70 -1.24 15.90 9.53
CA THR A 70 -2.22 16.60 10.35
C THR A 70 -1.54 17.86 10.86
N LEU A 71 -1.91 19.02 10.32
CA LEU A 71 -1.45 20.29 10.89
C LEU A 71 -2.06 20.40 12.30
N PRO A 72 -1.28 20.83 13.30
CA PRO A 72 -1.85 21.09 14.62
C PRO A 72 -2.99 22.11 14.46
N LEU A 73 -4.13 21.82 15.10
CA LEU A 73 -5.24 22.76 15.17
C LEU A 73 -4.69 24.07 15.73
N VAL A 74 -4.69 25.13 14.92
CA VAL A 74 -4.47 26.48 15.44
C VAL A 74 -5.70 26.79 16.28
N ASN A 75 -5.65 26.47 17.57
CA ASN A 75 -6.57 27.01 18.55
C ASN A 75 -6.22 28.49 18.70
N GLY A 76 -6.77 29.31 17.80
CA GLY A 76 -6.72 30.76 17.88
C GLY A 76 -7.38 31.22 19.17
N ARG A 77 -6.65 32.05 19.92
CA ARG A 77 -7.19 32.90 20.99
C ARG A 77 -8.02 34.02 20.40
#